data_AF-A0A4S4AP64-F1
#
_entry.id   AF-A0A4S4AP64-F1
#
_cell.length_a   1.000
_cell.length_b   1.000
_cell.length_c   1.000
_cell.angle_alpha   90.00
_cell.angle_beta   90.00
_cell.angle_gamma   90.00
#
_symmetry.space_group_name_H-M   'P 1'
#
loop_
_entity.id
_entity.type
_entity.pdbx_description
1 polymer ?
#
loop_
_entity_poly.entity_id
_entity_poly.type
_entity_poly.pdbx_seq_one_letter_code
_entity_poly.pdbx_strand_id
1 'polypeptide(L)'
;MTTEQTPTTDELAAFSLRAFKGIDAGLGQADPTAEIARKLEAQYPGHLILVQAGTFLHGYDRTAYALSTLKRYQLKLVGTGTDLHLRVGFPTGNFKRRLWPIVSQFGIPYVVALGTAATGRTIYASSQPTGNADVLAAVSGQILQEVIAELQQRGELNKAAAKQMLANPENTGFMLKARAQDLDTLLLQDVLKMPRDLRTVFGEPLRTCMGRIVHAAMAYGLEENKATLLRTVSADIDLLKHYLSQTQRLNQLKINIEHRAGLAVELGRLVGGLLRAARSAP
;
A
#
# COMPACT_ATOMS: atom_id res chain seq x y z
N MET A 1 -2.97 -43.87 -4.94
CA MET A 1 -1.70 -43.29 -4.44
C MET A 1 -1.50 -41.96 -5.13
N THR A 2 -1.91 -40.87 -4.48
CA THR A 2 -1.72 -39.50 -5.00
C THR A 2 -0.31 -39.06 -4.64
N THR A 3 0.56 -39.01 -5.63
CA THR A 3 1.91 -38.45 -5.50
C THR A 3 1.81 -36.95 -5.27
N GLU A 4 2.14 -36.50 -4.07
CA GLU A 4 2.37 -35.08 -3.77
C GLU A 4 3.58 -34.61 -4.60
N GLN A 5 3.32 -33.75 -5.59
CA GLN A 5 4.37 -33.06 -6.32
C GLN A 5 4.78 -31.82 -5.53
N THR A 6 6.01 -31.83 -5.04
CA THR A 6 6.65 -30.64 -4.45
C THR A 6 6.88 -29.61 -5.57
N PRO A 7 6.38 -28.36 -5.43
CA PRO A 7 6.52 -27.36 -6.48
C PRO A 7 7.98 -27.04 -6.77
N THR A 8 8.31 -26.84 -8.04
CA THR A 8 9.65 -26.48 -8.50
C THR A 8 10.01 -25.04 -8.10
N THR A 9 11.31 -24.70 -8.09
CA THR A 9 11.80 -23.36 -7.76
C THR A 9 11.18 -22.27 -8.64
N ASP A 10 10.90 -22.59 -9.91
CA ASP A 10 10.28 -21.68 -10.88
C ASP A 10 8.78 -21.49 -10.61
N GLU A 11 8.08 -22.53 -10.17
CA GLU A 11 6.68 -22.46 -9.72
C GLU A 11 6.57 -21.67 -8.41
N LEU A 12 7.47 -21.90 -7.45
CA LEU A 12 7.56 -21.10 -6.22
C LEU A 12 7.82 -19.62 -6.54
N ALA A 13 8.63 -19.32 -7.56
CA ALA A 13 8.89 -17.95 -8.00
C ALA A 13 7.67 -17.31 -8.71
N ALA A 14 6.91 -18.08 -9.49
CA ALA A 14 5.71 -17.62 -10.20
C ALA A 14 4.50 -17.42 -9.27
N PHE A 15 4.36 -18.26 -8.24
CA PHE A 15 3.29 -18.18 -7.24
C PHE A 15 3.68 -17.43 -5.97
N SER A 16 4.95 -17.02 -5.83
CA SER A 16 5.32 -16.04 -4.81
C SER A 16 4.53 -14.76 -5.09
N LEU A 17 3.68 -14.37 -4.14
CA LEU A 17 3.10 -13.03 -4.07
C LEU A 17 4.27 -12.06 -3.95
N ARG A 18 4.87 -11.68 -5.08
CA ARG A 18 5.77 -10.52 -5.16
C ARG A 18 4.94 -9.37 -4.64
N ALA A 19 5.33 -8.92 -3.45
CA ALA A 19 4.71 -7.83 -2.73
C ALA A 19 4.33 -6.71 -3.70
N PHE A 20 3.12 -6.17 -3.52
CA PHE A 20 2.58 -5.01 -4.19
C PHE A 20 3.67 -4.08 -4.77
N LYS A 21 3.55 -3.77 -6.07
CA LYS A 21 4.26 -2.67 -6.74
C LYS A 21 4.06 -1.40 -5.92
N GLY A 22 5.01 -1.08 -5.05
CA GLY A 22 4.90 0.04 -4.11
C GLY A 22 5.87 0.00 -2.94
N ILE A 23 6.32 -1.17 -2.49
CA ILE A 23 7.25 -1.27 -1.35
C ILE A 23 8.32 -2.34 -1.62
N ASP A 24 9.16 -2.11 -2.62
CA ASP A 24 10.49 -2.73 -2.62
C ASP A 24 11.38 -1.92 -1.68
N ALA A 25 11.27 -2.24 -0.39
CA ALA A 25 12.29 -1.91 0.59
C ALA A 25 13.51 -2.77 0.25
N GLY A 26 14.47 -2.20 -0.47
CA GLY A 26 15.79 -2.78 -0.66
C GLY A 26 16.64 -2.68 0.61
N LEU A 27 16.08 -3.08 1.76
CA LEU A 27 16.82 -3.26 2.99
C LEU A 27 17.64 -4.56 2.83
N GLY A 28 18.85 -4.45 2.28
CA GLY A 28 19.79 -5.58 2.23
C GLY A 28 20.66 -5.69 0.98
N GLN A 29 20.38 -4.97 -0.11
CA GLN A 29 21.34 -4.85 -1.21
C GLN A 29 22.10 -3.55 -1.08
N ALA A 30 23.42 -3.65 -0.92
CA ALA A 30 24.30 -2.48 -0.92
C ALA A 30 24.08 -1.71 -2.23
N ASP A 31 23.57 -0.49 -2.14
CA ASP A 31 23.42 0.39 -3.29
C ASP A 31 24.72 1.17 -3.50
N PRO A 32 25.61 0.75 -4.43
CA PRO A 32 26.90 1.40 -4.63
C PRO A 32 26.75 2.85 -5.10
N THR A 33 25.55 3.26 -5.54
CA THR A 33 25.31 4.63 -5.98
C THR A 33 25.08 5.61 -4.83
N ALA A 34 24.74 5.13 -3.63
CA ALA A 34 24.69 5.98 -2.43
C ALA A 34 26.09 6.50 -2.06
N GLU A 35 27.10 5.63 -2.11
CA GLU A 35 28.49 6.02 -1.83
C GLU A 35 29.04 7.02 -2.86
N ILE A 36 28.63 6.89 -4.12
CA ILE A 36 28.98 7.84 -5.18
C ILE A 36 28.31 9.19 -4.92
N ALA A 37 27.04 9.19 -4.54
CA ALA A 37 26.33 10.41 -4.20
C ALA A 37 27.00 11.13 -3.02
N ARG A 38 27.43 10.40 -1.99
CA ARG A 38 28.16 10.94 -0.83
C ARG A 38 29.48 11.60 -1.24
N LYS A 39 30.25 10.98 -2.14
CA LYS A 39 31.49 11.57 -2.68
C LYS A 39 31.22 12.85 -3.45
N LEU A 40 30.16 12.87 -4.27
CA LEU A 40 29.74 14.07 -4.99
C LEU A 40 29.23 15.16 -4.04
N GLU A 41 28.61 14.80 -2.91
CA GLU A 41 28.15 15.76 -1.89
C GLU A 41 29.31 16.44 -1.18
N ALA A 42 30.36 15.68 -0.86
CA ALA A 42 31.58 16.25 -0.32
C ALA A 42 32.28 17.21 -1.30
N GLN A 43 32.20 16.92 -2.60
CA GLN A 43 32.80 17.75 -3.65
C GLN A 43 31.95 18.99 -4.01
N TYR A 44 30.62 18.86 -3.92
CA TYR A 44 29.64 19.89 -4.29
C TYR A 44 28.65 20.12 -3.15
N PRO A 45 29.10 20.74 -2.04
CA PRO A 45 28.24 20.97 -0.88
C PRO A 45 27.03 21.83 -1.27
N GLY A 46 25.86 21.51 -0.70
CA GLY A 46 24.62 22.25 -0.94
C GLY A 46 24.03 22.07 -2.35
N HIS A 47 24.58 21.18 -3.18
CA HIS A 47 24.01 20.84 -4.48
C HIS A 47 23.05 19.65 -4.39
N LEU A 48 22.01 19.71 -5.21
CA LEU A 48 21.09 18.61 -5.44
C LEU A 48 21.79 17.55 -6.29
N ILE A 49 22.02 16.36 -5.73
CA ILE A 49 22.85 15.32 -6.37
C ILE A 49 21.99 14.18 -6.91
N LEU A 50 22.20 13.88 -8.19
CA LEU A 50 21.53 12.80 -8.90
C LEU A 50 22.55 11.89 -9.57
N VAL A 51 22.49 10.61 -9.26
CA VAL A 51 23.38 9.60 -9.82
C VAL A 51 22.58 8.62 -10.68
N GLN A 52 23.03 8.40 -11.91
CA GLN A 52 22.41 7.42 -12.78
C GLN A 52 22.75 5.98 -12.36
N ALA A 53 21.70 5.16 -12.27
CA ALA A 53 21.78 3.71 -12.15
C ALA A 53 20.80 3.08 -13.17
N GLY A 54 21.34 2.41 -14.19
CA GLY A 54 20.53 1.87 -15.28
C GLY A 54 19.70 2.96 -15.98
N THR A 55 18.39 2.76 -16.05
CA THR A 55 17.43 3.67 -16.69
C THR A 55 16.85 4.73 -15.75
N PHE A 56 17.39 4.85 -14.53
CA PHE A 56 16.92 5.77 -13.49
C PHE A 56 18.02 6.71 -13.01
N LEU A 57 17.58 7.87 -12.55
CA LEU A 57 18.37 8.82 -11.77
C LEU A 57 17.91 8.77 -10.32
N HIS A 58 18.88 8.67 -9.41
CA HIS A 58 18.65 8.52 -7.99
C HIS A 58 19.22 9.70 -7.20
N GLY A 59 18.38 10.29 -6.37
CA GLY A 59 18.78 11.21 -5.32
C GLY A 59 18.84 10.49 -3.98
N TYR A 60 19.78 10.89 -3.13
CA TYR A 60 20.03 10.29 -1.82
C TYR A 60 19.89 11.30 -0.68
N ASP A 61 19.52 10.84 0.51
CA ASP A 61 19.52 11.57 1.79
C ASP A 61 18.95 12.99 1.69
N ARG A 62 19.75 14.04 1.87
CA ARG A 62 19.29 15.43 1.79
C ARG A 62 18.59 15.75 0.48
N THR A 63 19.15 15.26 -0.63
CA THR A 63 18.54 15.41 -1.96
C THR A 63 17.21 14.66 -2.05
N ALA A 64 17.16 13.42 -1.55
CA ALA A 64 15.93 12.62 -1.53
C ALA A 64 14.83 13.29 -0.70
N TYR A 65 15.19 13.76 0.50
CA TYR A 65 14.29 14.44 1.42
C TYR A 65 13.75 15.75 0.84
N ALA A 66 14.64 16.62 0.31
CA ALA A 66 14.22 17.87 -0.30
C ALA A 66 13.27 17.64 -1.49
N LEU A 67 13.56 16.66 -2.34
CA LEU A 67 12.68 16.28 -3.44
C LEU A 67 11.33 15.73 -2.96
N SER A 68 11.31 14.98 -1.86
CA SER A 68 10.07 14.52 -1.23
C SER A 68 9.24 15.69 -0.70
N THR A 69 9.85 16.65 -0.01
CA THR A 69 9.15 17.81 0.53
C THR A 69 8.63 18.74 -0.57
N LEU A 70 9.44 19.01 -1.60
CA LEU A 70 9.10 19.99 -2.65
C LEU A 70 8.07 19.48 -3.66
N LYS A 71 8.04 18.16 -3.95
CA LYS A 71 7.15 17.58 -4.97
C LYS A 71 6.44 16.30 -4.54
N ARG A 72 6.44 15.96 -3.25
CA ARG A 72 5.79 14.77 -2.68
C ARG A 72 6.26 13.47 -3.33
N TYR A 73 7.52 13.42 -3.73
CA TYR A 73 8.10 12.16 -4.21
C TYR A 73 8.16 11.13 -3.08
N GLN A 74 7.82 9.89 -3.42
CA GLN A 74 7.86 8.79 -2.45
C GLN A 74 9.30 8.43 -2.12
N LEU A 75 9.63 8.54 -0.83
CA LEU A 75 10.91 8.10 -0.28
C LEU A 75 10.95 6.58 -0.22
N LYS A 76 12.12 6.01 -0.48
CA LYS A 76 12.44 4.59 -0.26
C LYS A 76 13.64 4.48 0.63
N LEU A 77 13.64 3.46 1.49
CA LEU A 77 14.83 3.07 2.24
C LEU A 77 15.70 2.15 1.40
N VAL A 78 16.99 2.43 1.40
CA VAL A 78 18.05 1.58 0.83
C VAL A 78 19.21 1.48 1.79
N GLY A 79 19.99 0.41 1.72
CA GLY A 79 21.17 0.22 2.56
C GLY A 79 22.47 0.20 1.78
N THR A 80 23.57 0.52 2.45
CA THR A 80 24.94 0.28 2.00
C THR A 80 25.68 -0.56 3.03
N GLY A 81 25.27 -1.81 3.24
CA GLY A 81 25.92 -2.74 4.17
C GLY A 81 25.72 -2.39 5.65
N THR A 82 26.29 -1.28 6.12
CA THR A 82 26.25 -0.80 7.51
C THR A 82 25.28 0.36 7.73
N ASP A 83 24.98 1.15 6.70
CA ASP A 83 24.19 2.39 6.82
C ASP A 83 22.92 2.35 5.97
N LEU A 84 21.90 3.08 6.42
CA LEU A 84 20.63 3.27 5.73
C LEU A 84 20.52 4.69 5.18
N HIS A 85 19.99 4.78 3.96
CA HIS A 85 19.85 6.01 3.21
C HIS A 85 18.43 6.18 2.68
N LEU A 86 18.03 7.45 2.56
CA LEU A 86 16.81 7.79 1.82
C LEU A 86 17.13 7.80 0.32
N ARG A 87 16.22 7.30 -0.50
CA ARG A 87 16.35 7.31 -1.96
C ARG A 87 15.06 7.74 -2.63
N VAL A 88 15.20 8.61 -3.63
CA VAL A 88 14.15 8.91 -4.62
C VAL A 88 14.70 8.57 -6.00
N GLY A 89 13.91 7.89 -6.82
CA GLY A 89 14.29 7.52 -8.19
C GLY A 89 13.25 7.96 -9.21
N PHE A 90 13.71 8.40 -10.38
CA PHE A 90 12.84 8.68 -11.53
C PHE A 90 13.50 8.30 -12.86
N PRO A 91 12.72 8.03 -13.92
CA PRO A 91 13.28 7.61 -15.21
C PRO A 91 14.17 8.67 -15.85
N THR A 92 15.33 8.24 -16.35
CA THR A 92 16.31 9.12 -17.04
C THR A 92 15.74 9.72 -18.33
N GLY A 93 14.78 9.08 -19.00
CA GLY A 93 14.16 9.65 -20.21
C GLY A 93 13.32 10.92 -19.98
N ASN A 94 12.89 11.18 -18.74
CA ASN A 94 11.93 12.25 -18.42
C ASN A 94 12.39 13.18 -17.29
N PHE A 95 13.63 13.05 -16.82
CA PHE A 95 14.06 13.78 -15.63
C PHE A 95 14.07 15.29 -15.81
N LYS A 96 14.48 15.80 -16.98
CA LYS A 96 14.52 17.25 -17.23
C LYS A 96 13.16 17.89 -17.00
N ARG A 97 12.09 17.28 -17.52
CA ARG A 97 10.71 17.78 -17.35
C ARG A 97 10.23 17.70 -15.90
N ARG A 98 10.71 16.74 -15.11
CA ARG A 98 10.29 16.50 -13.72
C ARG A 98 11.08 17.34 -12.71
N LEU A 99 12.38 17.52 -12.97
CA LEU A 99 13.33 18.09 -12.03
C LEU A 99 13.70 19.54 -12.35
N TRP A 100 13.83 19.92 -13.62
CA TRP A 100 14.20 21.31 -13.97
C TRP A 100 13.21 22.35 -13.48
N PRO A 101 11.88 22.12 -13.49
CA PRO A 101 10.96 23.07 -12.88
C PRO A 101 11.24 23.30 -11.39
N ILE A 102 11.71 22.29 -10.65
CA ILE A 102 12.06 22.41 -9.22
C ILE A 102 13.34 23.22 -9.08
N VAL A 103 14.38 22.80 -9.80
CA VAL A 103 15.70 23.43 -9.78
C VAL A 103 15.61 24.90 -10.18
N SER A 104 14.85 25.22 -11.24
CA SER A 104 14.71 26.60 -11.73
C SER A 104 13.80 27.44 -10.84
N GLN A 105 12.71 26.88 -10.30
CA GLN A 105 11.79 27.59 -9.43
C GLN A 105 12.42 27.96 -8.09
N PHE A 106 13.22 27.06 -7.52
CA PHE A 106 13.82 27.24 -6.20
C PHE A 106 15.29 27.70 -6.27
N GLY A 107 15.86 27.82 -7.47
CA GLY A 107 17.25 28.25 -7.69
C GLY A 107 18.28 27.32 -7.05
N ILE A 108 17.97 26.03 -6.92
CA ILE A 108 18.81 25.07 -6.19
C ILE A 108 19.95 24.64 -7.12
N PRO A 109 21.23 24.78 -6.71
CA PRO A 109 22.34 24.29 -7.51
C PRO A 109 22.29 22.75 -7.59
N TYR A 110 22.73 22.16 -8.69
CA TYR A 110 22.57 20.72 -8.92
C TYR A 110 23.80 20.08 -9.56
N VAL A 111 23.93 18.78 -9.33
CA VAL A 111 24.91 17.90 -9.96
C VAL A 111 24.21 16.64 -10.46
N VAL A 112 24.38 16.32 -11.74
CA VAL A 112 23.87 15.10 -12.34
C VAL A 112 25.04 14.29 -12.90
N ALA A 113 25.24 13.10 -12.36
CA ALA A 113 26.21 12.13 -12.87
C ALA A 113 25.50 11.14 -13.79
N LEU A 114 25.74 11.25 -15.10
CA LEU A 114 25.18 10.37 -16.14
C LEU A 114 26.20 9.30 -16.55
N GLY A 115 25.73 8.11 -16.91
CA GLY A 115 26.57 6.97 -17.29
C GLY A 115 26.64 5.86 -16.24
N THR A 116 27.49 4.87 -16.48
CA THR A 116 27.60 3.66 -15.65
C THR A 116 29.02 3.49 -15.11
N ALA A 117 29.22 2.57 -14.17
CA ALA A 117 30.57 2.22 -13.72
C ALA A 117 31.44 1.63 -14.86
N ALA A 118 30.82 0.93 -15.83
CA ALA A 118 31.52 0.29 -16.94
C ALA A 118 31.93 1.27 -18.06
N THR A 119 31.11 2.28 -18.33
CA THR A 119 31.33 3.25 -19.42
C THR A 119 31.93 4.58 -18.94
N GLY A 120 32.17 4.72 -17.64
CA GLY A 120 32.48 6.00 -17.01
C GLY A 120 31.24 6.86 -16.77
N ARG A 121 31.35 7.81 -15.84
CA ARG A 121 30.30 8.78 -15.52
C ARG A 121 30.72 10.19 -15.94
N THR A 122 29.85 10.86 -16.69
CA THR A 122 29.97 12.27 -17.02
C THR A 122 29.22 13.09 -16.00
N ILE A 123 29.91 14.05 -15.37
CA ILE A 123 29.34 14.92 -14.33
C ILE A 123 28.92 16.24 -14.96
N TYR A 124 27.66 16.61 -14.77
CA TYR A 124 27.11 17.90 -15.15
C TYR A 124 26.73 18.68 -13.89
N ALA A 125 27.39 19.81 -13.66
CA ALA A 125 27.07 20.70 -12.55
C ALA A 125 26.41 22.00 -13.07
N SER A 126 25.52 22.59 -12.27
CA SER A 126 24.98 23.91 -12.55
C SER A 126 26.07 24.98 -12.55
N SER A 127 25.99 25.95 -13.47
CA SER A 127 26.93 27.06 -13.58
C SER A 127 26.83 28.10 -12.46
N GLN A 128 25.80 28.01 -11.60
CA GLN A 128 25.58 28.89 -10.45
C GLN A 128 25.85 28.12 -9.13
N PRO A 129 27.10 28.12 -8.62
CA PRO A 129 27.47 27.33 -7.44
C PRO A 129 26.89 27.87 -6.12
N THR A 130 26.45 29.14 -6.10
CA THR A 130 25.93 29.85 -4.90
C THR A 130 24.43 30.17 -5.02
N GLY A 131 23.66 29.31 -5.68
CA GLY A 131 22.19 29.41 -5.67
C GLY A 131 21.61 29.24 -4.26
N ASN A 132 20.35 28.83 -4.14
CA ASN A 132 19.68 28.59 -2.87
C ASN A 132 20.14 27.27 -2.21
N ALA A 133 21.45 27.12 -1.99
CA ALA A 133 22.10 25.96 -1.42
C ALA A 133 21.67 25.70 0.05
N ASP A 134 21.23 26.75 0.74
CA ASP A 134 20.74 26.71 2.13
C ASP A 134 19.52 25.78 2.28
N VAL A 135 18.73 25.59 1.22
CA VAL A 135 17.58 24.67 1.21
C VAL A 135 18.00 23.24 1.53
N LEU A 136 19.17 22.81 1.05
CA LEU A 136 19.69 21.47 1.36
C LEU A 136 20.42 21.45 2.70
N ALA A 137 21.09 22.55 3.08
CA ALA A 137 21.74 22.65 4.38
C ALA A 137 20.74 22.61 5.56
N ALA A 138 19.52 23.10 5.36
CA ALA A 138 18.43 23.02 6.32
C ALA A 138 18.01 21.57 6.66
N VAL A 139 18.34 20.60 5.80
CA VAL A 139 18.11 19.18 6.08
C VAL A 139 19.24 18.64 6.94
N SER A 140 19.06 18.73 8.25
CA SER A 140 20.02 18.24 9.24
C SER A 140 20.11 16.70 9.22
N GLY A 141 21.24 16.17 9.69
CA GLY A 141 21.41 14.71 9.85
C GLY A 141 20.38 14.09 10.80
N GLN A 142 19.94 14.85 11.81
CA GLN A 142 18.91 14.39 12.75
C GLN A 142 17.56 14.17 12.05
N ILE A 143 17.12 15.12 11.19
CA ILE A 143 15.87 14.98 10.43
C ILE A 143 15.93 13.72 9.55
N LEU A 144 17.07 13.46 8.90
CA LEU A 144 17.24 12.27 8.09
C LEU A 144 17.10 10.98 8.93
N GLN A 145 17.72 10.94 10.10
CA GLN A 145 17.64 9.78 11.01
C GLN A 145 16.21 9.54 11.50
N GLU A 146 15.47 10.59 11.86
CA GLU A 146 14.08 10.50 12.29
C GLU A 146 13.18 9.93 11.18
N VAL A 147 13.33 10.45 9.95
CA VAL A 147 12.56 9.97 8.78
C VAL A 147 12.94 8.52 8.44
N ILE A 148 14.22 8.16 8.54
CA ILE A 148 14.66 6.78 8.34
C ILE A 148 14.01 5.85 9.38
N ALA A 149 14.04 6.23 10.66
CA ALA A 149 13.44 5.45 11.74
C ALA A 149 11.93 5.28 11.54
N GLU A 150 11.22 6.34 11.15
CA GLU A 150 9.78 6.28 10.86
C GLU A 150 9.47 5.32 9.70
N LEU A 151 10.23 5.41 8.60
CA LEU A 151 10.06 4.52 7.46
C LEU A 151 10.38 3.06 7.80
N GLN A 152 11.37 2.81 8.67
CA GLN A 152 11.66 1.47 9.18
C GLN A 152 10.49 0.94 10.00
N GLN A 153 9.99 1.72 10.95
CA GLN A 153 8.85 1.32 11.79
C GLN A 153 7.61 1.00 10.95
N ARG A 154 7.29 1.84 9.95
CA ARG A 154 6.22 1.56 8.98
C ARG A 154 6.48 0.27 8.19
N GLY A 155 7.72 0.03 7.79
CA GLY A 155 8.14 -1.19 7.13
C GLY A 155 7.90 -2.44 7.98
N GLU A 156 8.30 -2.40 9.25
CA GLU A 156 8.08 -3.51 10.19
C GLU A 156 6.61 -3.76 10.49
N LEU A 157 5.80 -2.71 10.64
CA LEU A 157 4.34 -2.83 10.76
C LEU A 157 3.71 -3.49 9.53
N ASN A 158 4.14 -3.09 8.33
CA ASN A 158 3.66 -3.70 7.08
C ASN A 158 4.08 -5.16 6.96
N LYS A 159 5.31 -5.52 7.37
CA LYS A 159 5.76 -6.92 7.42
C LYS A 159 4.95 -7.74 8.41
N ALA A 160 4.68 -7.21 9.61
CA ALA A 160 3.86 -7.87 10.62
C ALA A 160 2.43 -8.10 10.11
N ALA A 161 1.82 -7.08 9.49
CA ALA A 161 0.51 -7.19 8.86
C ALA A 161 0.50 -8.24 7.73
N ALA A 162 1.50 -8.23 6.85
CA ALA A 162 1.64 -9.21 5.78
C ALA A 162 1.82 -10.64 6.32
N LYS A 163 2.63 -10.82 7.38
CA LYS A 163 2.80 -12.11 8.05
C LYS A 163 1.49 -12.61 8.67
N GLN A 164 0.70 -11.72 9.28
CA GLN A 164 -0.62 -12.05 9.82
C GLN A 164 -1.62 -12.43 8.72
N MET A 165 -1.56 -11.75 7.56
CA MET A 165 -2.37 -12.10 6.38
C MET A 165 -1.99 -13.45 5.80
N LEU A 166 -0.69 -13.77 5.71
CA LEU A 166 -0.21 -15.07 5.25
C LEU A 166 -0.55 -16.20 6.23
N ALA A 167 -0.56 -15.92 7.54
CA ALA A 167 -0.92 -16.90 8.56
C ALA A 167 -2.42 -17.19 8.62
N ASN A 168 -3.27 -16.25 8.20
CA ASN A 168 -4.74 -16.40 8.21
C ASN A 168 -5.37 -15.85 6.92
N PRO A 169 -5.11 -16.46 5.75
CA PRO A 169 -5.56 -15.95 4.46
C PRO A 169 -7.09 -15.79 4.38
N GLU A 170 -7.82 -16.69 5.06
CA GLU A 170 -9.28 -16.72 5.13
C GLU A 170 -9.91 -15.65 6.04
N ASN A 171 -9.12 -15.00 6.93
CA ASN A 171 -9.63 -14.04 7.92
C ASN A 171 -8.90 -12.69 7.77
N THR A 172 -8.93 -12.12 6.57
CA THR A 172 -8.32 -10.82 6.27
C THR A 172 -9.38 -9.74 6.03
N GLY A 173 -9.01 -8.48 6.28
CA GLY A 173 -9.87 -7.34 5.92
C GLY A 173 -10.12 -7.23 4.41
N PHE A 174 -9.24 -7.79 3.57
CA PHE A 174 -9.47 -7.90 2.13
C PHE A 174 -10.61 -8.88 1.82
N MET A 175 -10.58 -10.06 2.42
CA MET A 175 -11.65 -11.04 2.27
C MET A 175 -12.98 -10.52 2.82
N LEU A 176 -12.97 -9.73 3.90
CA LEU A 176 -14.17 -9.04 4.39
C LEU A 176 -14.80 -8.15 3.30
N LYS A 177 -13.98 -7.33 2.64
CA LYS A 177 -14.45 -6.43 1.57
C LYS A 177 -14.98 -7.20 0.37
N ALA A 178 -14.22 -8.19 -0.11
CA ALA A 178 -14.60 -9.01 -1.25
C ALA A 178 -15.93 -9.75 -1.00
N ARG A 179 -16.04 -10.47 0.13
CA ARG A 179 -17.26 -11.22 0.47
C ARG A 179 -18.47 -10.32 0.72
N ALA A 180 -18.27 -9.14 1.32
CA ALA A 180 -19.33 -8.16 1.47
C ALA A 180 -19.82 -7.64 0.11
N GLN A 181 -18.93 -7.31 -0.83
CA GLN A 181 -19.29 -6.85 -2.17
C GLN A 181 -19.99 -7.93 -3.01
N ASP A 182 -19.51 -9.18 -2.94
CA ASP A 182 -20.12 -10.31 -3.63
C ASP A 182 -21.56 -10.50 -3.17
N LEU A 183 -21.77 -10.53 -1.84
CA LEU A 183 -23.10 -10.65 -1.25
C LEU A 183 -24.00 -9.45 -1.60
N ASP A 184 -23.46 -8.22 -1.59
CA ASP A 184 -24.19 -7.01 -1.97
C ASP A 184 -24.72 -7.08 -3.40
N THR A 185 -23.84 -7.45 -4.34
CA THR A 185 -24.16 -7.57 -5.76
C THR A 185 -25.27 -8.60 -5.98
N LEU A 186 -25.14 -9.74 -5.32
CA LEU A 186 -26.07 -10.85 -5.43
C LEU A 186 -27.45 -10.51 -4.83
N LEU A 187 -27.49 -9.86 -3.66
CA LEU A 187 -28.73 -9.40 -3.05
C LEU A 187 -29.39 -8.28 -3.87
N LEU A 188 -28.61 -7.37 -4.46
CA LEU A 188 -29.15 -6.34 -5.35
C LEU A 188 -29.88 -6.97 -6.54
N GLN A 189 -29.27 -7.96 -7.18
CA GLN A 189 -29.90 -8.69 -8.30
C GLN A 189 -31.21 -9.35 -7.90
N ASP A 190 -31.28 -9.89 -6.68
CA ASP A 190 -32.50 -10.53 -6.17
C ASP A 190 -33.59 -9.51 -5.84
N VAL A 191 -33.23 -8.38 -5.21
CA VAL A 191 -34.14 -7.27 -4.88
C VAL A 191 -34.72 -6.62 -6.14
N LEU A 192 -33.94 -6.49 -7.21
CA LEU A 192 -34.41 -5.96 -8.49
C LEU A 192 -35.45 -6.85 -9.17
N LYS A 193 -35.50 -8.14 -8.83
CA LYS A 193 -36.52 -9.08 -9.34
C LYS A 193 -37.80 -9.08 -8.50
N MET A 194 -37.81 -8.40 -7.34
CA MET A 194 -38.98 -8.35 -6.47
C MET A 194 -40.08 -7.43 -7.04
N PRO A 195 -41.37 -7.77 -6.88
CA PRO A 195 -42.49 -6.86 -7.04
C PRO A 195 -42.29 -5.59 -6.21
N ARG A 196 -42.87 -4.47 -6.67
CA ARG A 196 -42.68 -3.14 -6.05
C ARG A 196 -42.98 -3.14 -4.55
N ASP A 197 -44.10 -3.72 -4.13
CA ASP A 197 -44.53 -3.69 -2.74
C ASP A 197 -43.58 -4.49 -1.83
N LEU A 198 -43.14 -5.68 -2.29
CA LEU A 198 -42.14 -6.49 -1.59
C LEU A 198 -40.76 -5.83 -1.59
N ARG A 199 -40.39 -5.15 -2.68
CA ARG A 199 -39.15 -4.41 -2.75
C ARG A 199 -39.12 -3.30 -1.70
N THR A 200 -40.21 -2.53 -1.56
CA THR A 200 -40.26 -1.44 -0.59
C THR A 200 -40.31 -1.95 0.85
N VAL A 201 -41.10 -2.98 1.14
CA VAL A 201 -41.27 -3.47 2.53
C VAL A 201 -40.13 -4.37 3.00
N PHE A 202 -39.51 -5.14 2.09
CA PHE A 202 -38.48 -6.12 2.44
C PHE A 202 -37.14 -5.82 1.77
N GLY A 203 -37.15 -5.55 0.46
CA GLY A 203 -35.92 -5.34 -0.32
C GLY A 203 -35.11 -4.12 0.09
N GLU A 204 -35.76 -2.97 0.36
CA GLU A 204 -35.11 -1.73 0.77
C GLU A 204 -34.46 -1.86 2.16
N PRO A 205 -35.14 -2.34 3.22
CA PRO A 205 -34.49 -2.63 4.51
C PRO A 205 -33.29 -3.57 4.39
N LEU A 206 -33.41 -4.63 3.59
CA LEU A 206 -32.33 -5.58 3.31
C LEU A 206 -31.13 -4.88 2.65
N ARG A 207 -31.37 -4.03 1.64
CA ARG A 207 -30.34 -3.22 0.97
C ARG A 207 -29.70 -2.22 1.91
N THR A 208 -30.46 -1.54 2.77
CA THR A 208 -29.92 -0.60 3.75
C THR A 208 -29.01 -1.30 4.75
N CYS A 209 -29.42 -2.48 5.25
CA CYS A 209 -28.60 -3.31 6.13
C CYS A 209 -27.30 -3.73 5.45
N MET A 210 -27.37 -4.23 4.22
CA MET A 210 -26.19 -4.62 3.46
C MET A 210 -25.28 -3.41 3.15
N GLY A 211 -25.84 -2.25 2.84
CA GLY A 211 -25.10 -1.01 2.62
C GLY A 211 -24.27 -0.58 3.84
N ARG A 212 -24.81 -0.72 5.05
CA ARG A 212 -24.03 -0.50 6.29
C ARG A 212 -22.86 -1.47 6.42
N ILE A 213 -23.09 -2.76 6.14
CA ILE A 213 -22.04 -3.79 6.15
C ILE A 213 -20.93 -3.46 5.14
N VAL A 214 -21.28 -3.13 3.89
CA VAL A 214 -20.29 -2.79 2.85
C VAL A 214 -19.50 -1.55 3.23
N HIS A 215 -20.17 -0.49 3.68
CA HIS A 215 -19.51 0.74 4.08
C HIS A 215 -18.51 0.50 5.23
N ALA A 216 -18.93 -0.22 6.26
CA ALA A 216 -18.08 -0.59 7.38
C ALA A 216 -16.92 -1.51 6.95
N ALA A 217 -17.17 -2.49 6.09
CA ALA A 217 -16.12 -3.35 5.53
C ALA A 217 -15.06 -2.54 4.77
N MET A 218 -15.48 -1.52 4.00
CA MET A 218 -14.56 -0.63 3.28
C MET A 218 -13.73 0.24 4.22
N ALA A 219 -14.35 0.76 5.28
CA ALA A 219 -13.71 1.59 6.31
C ALA A 219 -12.74 0.83 7.21
N TYR A 220 -12.82 -0.51 7.29
CA TYR A 220 -12.03 -1.35 8.19
C TYR A 220 -10.52 -1.08 8.21
N GLY A 221 -9.93 -0.73 7.05
CA GLY A 221 -8.50 -0.46 6.95
C GLY A 221 -8.07 0.91 7.51
N LEU A 222 -9.00 1.85 7.62
CA LEU A 222 -8.78 3.24 8.05
C LEU A 222 -9.22 3.48 9.49
N GLU A 223 -9.98 2.55 10.07
CA GLU A 223 -10.56 2.69 11.40
C GLU A 223 -9.52 2.48 12.51
N GLU A 224 -9.50 3.38 13.48
CA GLU A 224 -8.65 3.26 14.68
C GLU A 224 -9.18 2.17 15.60
N ASN A 225 -10.50 2.16 15.86
CA ASN A 225 -11.14 1.16 16.72
C ASN A 225 -11.79 0.02 15.92
N LYS A 226 -10.94 -0.81 15.32
CA LYS A 226 -11.35 -1.97 14.51
C LYS A 226 -12.28 -2.93 15.24
N ALA A 227 -12.07 -3.14 16.54
CA ALA A 227 -12.88 -4.07 17.33
C ALA A 227 -14.34 -3.60 17.46
N THR A 228 -14.56 -2.30 17.66
CA THR A 228 -15.92 -1.73 17.75
C THR A 228 -16.61 -1.80 16.40
N LEU A 229 -15.93 -1.42 15.32
CA LEU A 229 -16.45 -1.53 13.95
C LEU A 229 -16.86 -2.97 13.62
N LEU A 230 -16.01 -3.95 13.92
CA LEU A 230 -16.32 -5.37 13.66
C LEU A 230 -17.52 -5.88 14.48
N ARG A 231 -17.75 -5.38 15.70
CA ARG A 231 -18.95 -5.71 16.48
C ARG A 231 -20.21 -5.13 15.83
N THR A 232 -20.16 -3.90 15.35
CA THR A 232 -21.27 -3.29 14.60
C THR A 232 -21.57 -4.08 13.32
N VAL A 233 -20.54 -4.43 12.56
CA VAL A 233 -20.68 -5.28 11.37
C VAL A 233 -21.29 -6.64 11.73
N SER A 234 -20.85 -7.26 12.84
CA SER A 234 -21.44 -8.52 13.31
C SER A 234 -22.93 -8.39 13.60
N ALA A 235 -23.35 -7.32 14.26
CA ALA A 235 -24.77 -7.07 14.56
C ALA A 235 -25.59 -6.86 13.28
N ASP A 236 -25.07 -6.10 12.32
CA ASP A 236 -25.74 -5.93 11.02
C ASP A 236 -25.80 -7.25 10.23
N ILE A 237 -24.78 -8.12 10.32
CA ILE A 237 -24.80 -9.46 9.70
C ILE A 237 -25.89 -10.33 10.33
N ASP A 238 -26.08 -10.28 11.64
CA ASP A 238 -27.14 -11.04 12.31
C ASP A 238 -28.53 -10.51 11.93
N LEU A 239 -28.68 -9.20 11.78
CA LEU A 239 -29.89 -8.59 11.22
C LEU A 239 -30.12 -9.01 9.76
N LEU A 240 -29.06 -9.09 8.94
CA LEU A 240 -29.14 -9.56 7.57
C LEU A 240 -29.63 -11.01 7.50
N LYS A 241 -29.06 -11.90 8.33
CA LYS A 241 -29.52 -13.29 8.44
C LYS A 241 -30.99 -13.36 8.87
N HIS A 242 -31.40 -12.50 9.81
CA HIS A 242 -32.80 -12.42 10.22
C HIS A 242 -33.73 -12.09 9.04
N TYR A 243 -33.42 -11.06 8.26
CA TYR A 243 -34.19 -10.76 7.05
C TYR A 243 -34.21 -11.92 6.06
N LEU A 244 -33.06 -12.54 5.81
CA LEU A 244 -32.97 -13.70 4.90
C LEU A 244 -33.82 -14.87 5.42
N SER A 245 -33.92 -15.11 6.72
CA SER A 245 -34.79 -16.18 7.27
C SER A 245 -36.29 -15.92 7.06
N GLN A 246 -36.70 -14.65 6.96
CA GLN A 246 -38.11 -14.28 6.75
C GLN A 246 -38.58 -14.51 5.32
N THR A 247 -37.65 -14.64 4.35
CA THR A 247 -37.98 -14.76 2.93
C THR A 247 -38.81 -16.01 2.57
N GLN A 248 -38.72 -17.10 3.34
CA GLN A 248 -39.56 -18.29 3.14
C GLN A 248 -41.06 -17.98 3.28
N ARG A 249 -41.42 -16.97 4.08
CA ARG A 249 -42.80 -16.50 4.26
C ARG A 249 -43.29 -15.64 3.09
N LEU A 250 -42.37 -15.16 2.24
CA LEU A 250 -42.66 -14.33 1.08
C LEU A 250 -42.92 -15.14 -0.20
N ASN A 251 -43.04 -16.47 -0.06
CA ASN A 251 -43.37 -17.63 -0.95
C ASN A 251 -43.77 -17.46 -2.44
N GLN A 252 -43.45 -16.35 -3.10
CA GLN A 252 -43.69 -16.08 -4.53
C GLN A 252 -42.41 -15.68 -5.26
N LEU A 253 -41.31 -15.50 -4.53
CA LEU A 253 -40.02 -15.12 -5.07
C LEU A 253 -39.12 -16.35 -5.19
N LYS A 254 -38.78 -16.78 -6.41
CA LYS A 254 -37.73 -17.78 -6.70
C LYS A 254 -36.33 -17.18 -6.46
N ILE A 255 -36.06 -16.73 -5.25
CA ILE A 255 -34.74 -16.26 -4.83
C ILE A 255 -33.96 -17.45 -4.28
N ASN A 256 -32.67 -17.54 -4.59
CA ASN A 256 -31.79 -18.56 -4.03
C ASN A 256 -31.38 -18.19 -2.59
N ILE A 257 -32.38 -18.20 -1.70
CA ILE A 257 -32.30 -17.74 -0.31
C ILE A 257 -31.22 -18.51 0.46
N GLU A 258 -31.14 -19.82 0.26
CA GLU A 258 -30.19 -20.70 0.94
C GLU A 258 -28.74 -20.30 0.63
N HIS A 259 -28.44 -20.03 -0.64
CA HIS A 259 -27.11 -19.58 -1.02
C HIS A 259 -26.78 -18.20 -0.41
N ARG A 260 -27.72 -17.25 -0.37
CA ARG A 260 -27.50 -15.93 0.27
C ARG A 260 -27.31 -16.04 1.78
N ALA A 261 -28.08 -16.90 2.44
CA ALA A 261 -27.93 -17.18 3.86
C ALA A 261 -26.56 -17.81 4.16
N GLY A 262 -26.09 -18.74 3.30
CA GLY A 262 -24.75 -19.31 3.38
C GLY A 262 -23.65 -18.25 3.31
N LEU A 263 -23.72 -17.34 2.34
CA LEU A 263 -22.77 -16.23 2.21
C LEU A 263 -22.81 -15.27 3.41
N ALA A 264 -23.99 -14.99 3.97
CA ALA A 264 -24.12 -14.17 5.18
C ALA A 264 -23.50 -14.86 6.42
N VAL A 265 -23.60 -16.20 6.52
CA VAL A 265 -22.93 -17.00 7.56
C VAL A 265 -21.42 -16.97 7.38
N GLU A 266 -20.92 -17.14 6.15
CA GLU A 266 -19.48 -17.02 5.86
C GLU A 266 -18.92 -15.65 6.22
N LEU A 267 -19.65 -14.58 5.89
CA LEU A 267 -19.28 -13.22 6.26
C LEU A 267 -19.21 -13.06 7.80
N GLY A 268 -20.16 -13.64 8.53
CA GLY A 268 -20.14 -13.68 10.00
C GLY A 268 -18.96 -14.47 10.56
N ARG A 269 -18.62 -15.62 9.96
CA ARG A 269 -17.45 -16.44 10.34
C ARG A 269 -16.17 -15.63 10.19
N LEU A 270 -16.05 -14.88 9.10
CA LEU A 270 -14.89 -14.04 8.79
C LEU A 270 -14.75 -12.88 9.79
N VAL A 271 -15.84 -12.17 10.09
CA VAL A 271 -15.85 -11.12 11.12
C VAL A 271 -15.46 -11.68 12.49
N GLY A 272 -15.98 -12.87 12.85
CA GLY A 272 -15.59 -13.57 14.06
C GLY A 272 -14.10 -13.95 14.09
N GLY A 273 -13.54 -14.35 12.95
CA GLY A 273 -12.11 -14.60 12.77
C GLY A 273 -11.27 -13.35 13.01
N LEU A 274 -11.67 -12.22 12.42
CA LEU A 274 -11.02 -10.92 12.60
C LEU A 274 -11.09 -10.42 14.05
N LEU A 275 -12.23 -10.59 14.72
CA LEU A 275 -12.38 -10.25 16.14
C LEU A 275 -11.46 -11.07 17.04
N ARG A 276 -11.29 -12.37 16.76
CA ARG A 276 -10.33 -13.22 17.49
C ARG A 276 -8.89 -12.80 17.24
N ALA A 277 -8.54 -12.55 15.97
CA ALA A 277 -7.21 -12.09 15.59
C ALA A 277 -6.84 -10.74 16.21
N ALA A 278 -7.81 -9.84 16.37
CA ALA A 278 -7.63 -8.55 17.03
C ALA A 278 -7.42 -8.67 18.55
N ARG A 279 -7.89 -9.76 19.19
CA ARG A 279 -7.68 -10.02 20.62
C ARG A 279 -6.34 -10.71 20.91
N SER A 280 -5.78 -11.42 19.93
CA SER A 280 -4.52 -12.16 20.06
C SER A 280 -3.31 -11.39 19.52
N ALA A 281 -3.49 -10.15 19.06
CA ALA A 281 -2.39 -9.24 18.77
C ALA A 281 -1.89 -8.65 20.10
N PRO A 282 -0.57 -8.75 20.41
CA PRO A 282 0.01 -8.18 21.62
C PRO A 282 -0.04 -6.65 21.63
#